data_AF-Q72DM0-F1
#
_entry.id   AF-Q72DM0-F1
#
_cell.length_a   1.000
_cell.length_b   1.000
_cell.length_c   1.000
_cell.angle_alpha   90.00
_cell.angle_beta   90.00
_cell.angle_gamma   90.00
#
_symmetry.space_group_name_H-M   'P 1'
#
loop_
_entity.id
_entity.type
_entity.pdbx_description
1 polymer ?
#
loop_
_entity_poly.entity_id
_entity_poly.type
_entity_poly.pdbx_seq_one_letter_code
_entity_poly.pdbx_strand_id
1 'polypeptide(L)'
;MYTQARSGRRETLLQAMREQKRVAMLELRTVQDSVVQLKQLELQLRRRVDAIEEEQDRLQRMAEARLGVSHETLVDALLADGVLSTDSLARLRAYASQTASGQALPDIAVMLGLLTPEALSAARRKYPGLE
;
A
#
# COMPACT_ATOMS: atom_id res chain seq x y z
N MET A 1 77.37 14.24 14.93
CA MET A 1 76.27 13.32 15.30
C MET A 1 74.87 13.96 15.35
N TYR A 2 74.70 15.28 15.46
CA TYR A 2 73.35 15.91 15.57
C TYR A 2 72.52 15.95 14.27
N THR A 3 73.13 15.78 13.09
CA THR A 3 72.45 15.87 11.78
C THR A 3 71.68 14.60 11.40
N GLN A 4 72.22 13.41 11.73
CA GLN A 4 71.57 12.11 11.45
C GLN A 4 70.31 11.87 12.29
N ALA A 5 70.30 12.32 13.56
CA ALA A 5 69.12 12.21 14.42
C ALA A 5 67.96 13.12 13.96
N ARG A 6 68.27 14.25 13.31
CA ARG A 6 67.29 15.20 12.78
C ARG A 6 66.72 14.74 11.43
N SER A 7 67.52 14.07 10.59
CA SER A 7 67.04 13.47 9.34
C SER A 7 66.09 12.29 9.59
N GLY A 8 66.42 11.41 10.55
CA GLY A 8 65.57 10.27 10.91
C GLY A 8 64.20 10.67 11.44
N ARG A 9 64.11 11.72 12.28
CA ARG A 9 62.81 12.25 12.76
C ARG A 9 61.95 12.87 11.65
N ARG A 10 62.59 13.49 10.66
CA ARG A 10 61.87 14.05 9.51
C ARG A 10 61.31 12.94 8.62
N GLU A 11 62.06 11.86 8.45
CA GLU A 11 61.65 10.71 7.66
C GLU A 11 60.48 9.95 8.30
N THR A 12 60.52 9.73 9.62
CA THR A 12 59.40 9.10 10.34
C THR A 12 58.14 9.95 10.32
N LEU A 13 58.26 11.28 10.44
CA LEU A 13 57.12 12.20 10.30
C LEU A 13 56.52 12.15 8.89
N LEU A 14 57.35 12.15 7.84
CA LEU A 14 56.89 12.05 6.46
C LEU A 14 56.20 10.71 6.19
N GLN A 15 56.71 9.61 6.77
CA GLN A 15 56.08 8.30 6.67
C GLN A 15 54.72 8.27 7.37
N ALA A 16 54.60 8.86 8.57
CA ALA A 16 53.33 8.97 9.29
C ALA A 16 52.30 9.80 8.50
N MET A 17 52.71 10.92 7.91
CA MET A 17 51.82 11.74 7.06
C MET A 17 51.38 11.00 5.80
N ARG A 18 52.26 10.18 5.18
CA ARG A 18 51.90 9.35 4.03
C ARG A 18 50.88 8.29 4.40
N GLU A 19 51.04 7.66 5.57
CA GLU A 19 50.07 6.66 6.04
C GLU A 19 48.72 7.30 6.38
N GLN A 20 48.70 8.45 7.06
CA GLN A 20 47.46 9.21 7.28
C GLN A 20 46.77 9.59 5.98
N LYS A 21 47.53 10.05 4.97
CA LYS A 21 46.98 10.32 3.64
C LYS A 21 46.38 9.06 3.01
N ARG A 22 47.03 7.90 3.15
CA ARG A 22 46.54 6.62 2.63
C ARG A 22 45.21 6.23 3.28
N VAL A 23 45.13 6.33 4.60
CA VAL A 23 43.90 6.04 5.37
C VAL A 23 42.77 6.97 4.94
N ALA A 24 43.02 8.29 4.90
CA ALA A 24 42.01 9.26 4.49
C ALA A 24 41.49 9.03 3.07
N MET A 25 42.35 8.59 2.13
CA MET A 25 41.91 8.24 0.77
C MET A 25 41.03 6.98 0.74
N LEU A 26 41.31 5.99 1.59
CA LEU A 26 40.47 4.79 1.70
C LEU A 26 39.12 5.13 2.32
N GLU A 27 39.09 5.93 3.38
CA GLU A 27 37.85 6.41 3.99
C GLU A 27 37.01 7.22 3.00
N LEU A 28 37.64 8.13 2.25
CA LEU A 28 36.96 8.91 1.22
C LEU A 28 36.33 8.01 0.16
N ARG A 29 37.03 6.96 -0.27
CA ARG A 29 36.49 5.99 -1.23
C ARG A 29 35.28 5.25 -0.67
N THR A 30 35.34 4.80 0.58
CA THR A 30 34.21 4.13 1.25
C THR A 30 32.99 5.06 1.34
N VAL A 31 33.20 6.33 1.66
CA VAL A 31 32.13 7.34 1.70
C VAL A 31 31.56 7.57 0.30
N GLN A 32 32.39 7.65 -0.74
CA GLN A 32 31.93 7.79 -2.13
C GLN A 32 31.07 6.60 -2.56
N ASP A 33 31.50 5.38 -2.26
CA ASP A 33 30.73 4.17 -2.56
C ASP A 33 29.38 4.17 -1.82
N SER A 34 29.37 4.61 -0.57
CA SER A 34 28.14 4.74 0.24
C SER A 34 27.18 5.77 -0.34
N VAL A 35 27.69 6.91 -0.83
CA VAL A 35 26.89 7.94 -1.50
C VAL A 35 26.26 7.41 -2.78
N VAL A 36 26.98 6.61 -3.57
CA VAL A 36 26.44 5.98 -4.78
C VAL A 36 25.30 5.02 -4.43
N GLN A 37 25.48 4.19 -3.41
CA GLN A 37 24.44 3.26 -2.94
C GLN A 37 23.19 4.01 -2.43
N LEU A 38 23.38 5.09 -1.66
CA LEU A 38 22.26 5.90 -1.16
C LEU A 38 21.47 6.54 -2.29
N LYS A 39 22.13 7.05 -3.34
CA LYS A 39 21.45 7.60 -4.53
C LYS A 39 20.64 6.54 -5.28
N GLN A 40 21.15 5.31 -5.35
CA GLN A 40 20.41 4.20 -5.96
C GLN A 40 19.17 3.84 -5.13
N LEU A 41 19.31 3.78 -3.81
CA LEU A 41 18.19 3.53 -2.89
C LEU A 41 17.14 4.64 -2.97
N GLU A 42 17.56 5.90 -3.02
CA GLU A 42 16.68 7.06 -3.20
C GLU A 42 15.84 6.92 -4.48
N LEU A 43 16.46 6.55 -5.60
CA LEU A 43 15.75 6.33 -6.86
C LEU A 43 14.73 5.20 -6.76
N GLN A 44 15.07 4.10 -6.08
CA GLN A 44 14.15 2.99 -5.86
C GLN A 44 12.96 3.39 -4.98
N LEU A 45 13.20 4.18 -3.94
CA LEU A 45 12.15 4.68 -3.06
C LEU A 45 11.21 5.63 -3.79
N ARG A 46 11.73 6.55 -4.61
CA ARG A 46 10.91 7.44 -5.45
C ARG A 46 9.96 6.64 -6.34
N ARG A 47 10.47 5.64 -7.07
CA ARG A 47 9.63 4.76 -7.91
C ARG A 47 8.54 4.03 -7.13
N ARG A 48 8.81 3.64 -5.88
CA ARG A 48 7.81 2.98 -5.02
C ARG A 48 6.75 3.96 -4.55
N VAL A 49 7.13 5.21 -4.26
CA VAL A 49 6.17 6.27 -3.92
C VAL A 49 5.27 6.56 -5.11
N ASP A 50 5.85 6.79 -6.30
CA ASP A 50 5.08 7.04 -7.52
C ASP A 50 4.06 5.91 -7.80
N ALA A 51 4.47 4.64 -7.64
CA ALA A 51 3.58 3.50 -7.81
C ALA A 51 2.44 3.43 -6.77
N ILE A 52 2.70 3.88 -5.53
CA ILE A 52 1.67 3.94 -4.49
C ILE A 52 0.68 5.07 -4.80
N GLU A 53 1.17 6.22 -5.24
CA GLU A 53 0.33 7.37 -5.63
C GLU A 53 -0.58 6.99 -6.82
N GLU A 54 -0.05 6.31 -7.84
CA GLU A 54 -0.84 5.82 -8.98
C GLU A 54 -1.95 4.85 -8.55
N GLU A 55 -1.65 3.93 -7.62
CA GLU A 55 -2.65 2.99 -7.10
C GLU A 55 -3.69 3.70 -6.22
N GLN A 56 -3.29 4.70 -5.42
CA GLN A 56 -4.24 5.53 -4.67
C GLN A 56 -5.18 6.28 -5.60
N ASP A 57 -4.67 6.92 -6.65
CA ASP A 57 -5.48 7.61 -7.67
C ASP A 57 -6.45 6.66 -8.38
N ARG A 58 -6.02 5.42 -8.62
CA ARG A 58 -6.87 4.38 -9.21
C ARG A 58 -8.00 3.99 -8.26
N LEU A 59 -7.67 3.72 -6.99
CA LEU A 59 -8.65 3.35 -5.96
C LEU A 59 -9.64 4.49 -5.69
N GLN A 60 -9.16 5.74 -5.67
CA GLN A 60 -10.02 6.91 -5.52
C GLN A 60 -10.98 7.04 -6.69
N ARG A 61 -10.52 6.93 -7.94
CA ARG A 61 -11.40 6.92 -9.12
C ARG A 61 -12.41 5.79 -9.08
N MET A 62 -12.03 4.60 -8.62
CA MET A 62 -12.97 3.50 -8.42
C MET A 62 -14.01 3.80 -7.34
N ALA A 63 -13.61 4.44 -6.24
CA ALA A 63 -14.54 4.86 -5.19
C ALA A 63 -15.50 5.95 -5.67
N GLU A 64 -15.00 6.96 -6.39
CA GLU A 64 -15.81 8.02 -7.00
C GLU A 64 -16.79 7.46 -8.03
N ALA A 65 -16.34 6.54 -8.89
CA ALA A 65 -17.21 5.83 -9.83
C ALA A 65 -18.32 5.04 -9.12
N ARG A 66 -18.04 4.44 -7.96
CA ARG A 66 -19.05 3.76 -7.15
C ARG A 66 -20.03 4.72 -6.50
N LEU A 67 -19.56 5.86 -5.98
CA LEU A 67 -20.42 6.89 -5.38
C LEU A 67 -21.33 7.59 -6.39
N GLY A 68 -20.94 7.64 -7.67
CA GLY A 68 -21.74 8.17 -8.76
C GLY A 68 -22.87 7.23 -9.24
N VAL A 69 -22.91 5.97 -8.78
CA VAL A 69 -24.01 5.05 -9.09
C VAL A 69 -25.12 5.27 -8.08
N SER A 70 -26.22 5.89 -8.53
CA SER A 70 -27.47 5.87 -7.77
C SER A 70 -27.95 4.42 -7.71
N HIS A 71 -28.03 3.85 -6.51
CA HIS A 71 -28.60 2.52 -6.29
C HIS A 71 -30.10 2.68 -6.06
N GLU A 72 -30.91 1.97 -6.86
CA GLU A 72 -32.38 1.98 -6.72
C GLU A 72 -32.84 1.08 -5.58
N THR A 73 -32.09 0.02 -5.27
CA THR A 73 -32.40 -0.92 -4.18
C THR A 73 -31.19 -1.20 -3.29
N LEU A 74 -31.43 -1.64 -2.06
CA LEU A 74 -30.34 -2.00 -1.14
C LEU A 74 -29.51 -3.17 -1.68
N VAL A 75 -30.12 -4.05 -2.47
CA VAL A 75 -29.45 -5.17 -3.14
C VAL A 75 -28.45 -4.68 -4.18
N ASP A 76 -28.80 -3.66 -4.97
CA ASP A 76 -27.90 -3.08 -5.97
C ASP A 76 -26.68 -2.42 -5.31
N ALA A 77 -26.91 -1.75 -4.18
CA ALA A 77 -25.84 -1.17 -3.37
C ALA A 77 -24.91 -2.25 -2.80
N LEU A 78 -25.47 -3.36 -2.29
CA LEU A 78 -24.70 -4.49 -1.77
C LEU A 78 -23.86 -5.19 -2.86
N LEU A 79 -24.36 -5.27 -4.09
CA LEU A 79 -23.62 -5.80 -5.24
C LEU A 79 -22.48 -4.86 -5.66
N ALA A 80 -22.76 -3.55 -5.73
CA ALA A 80 -21.76 -2.55 -6.12
C ALA A 80 -20.63 -2.41 -5.09
N ASP A 81 -20.94 -2.55 -3.80
CA ASP A 81 -19.94 -2.60 -2.73
C ASP A 81 -19.18 -3.93 -2.68
N GLY A 82 -19.57 -4.94 -3.46
CA GLY A 82 -18.96 -6.27 -3.48
C GLY A 82 -19.24 -7.09 -2.21
N VAL A 83 -20.20 -6.67 -1.40
CA VAL A 83 -20.64 -7.35 -0.18
C VAL A 83 -21.49 -8.57 -0.52
N LEU A 84 -22.30 -8.45 -1.58
CA LEU A 84 -23.05 -9.56 -2.17
C LEU A 84 -22.44 -9.89 -3.55
N SER A 85 -22.25 -11.18 -3.85
CA SER A 85 -21.79 -11.61 -5.18
C SER A 85 -22.97 -11.77 -6.15
N THR A 86 -22.69 -11.70 -7.47
CA THR A 86 -23.68 -11.97 -8.52
C THR A 86 -24.24 -13.40 -8.44
N ASP A 87 -23.41 -14.37 -8.06
CA ASP A 87 -23.83 -15.76 -7.86
C ASP A 87 -24.75 -15.92 -6.65
N SER A 88 -24.44 -15.21 -5.55
CA SER A 88 -25.29 -15.15 -4.36
C SER A 88 -26.65 -14.55 -4.71
N LEU A 89 -26.68 -13.47 -5.51
CA LEU A 89 -27.93 -12.86 -5.97
C LEU A 89 -28.78 -13.82 -6.81
N ALA A 90 -28.17 -14.56 -7.73
CA ALA A 90 -28.88 -15.53 -8.56
C ALA A 90 -29.58 -16.60 -7.71
N ARG A 91 -28.86 -17.15 -6.70
CA ARG A 91 -29.41 -18.11 -5.73
C ARG A 91 -30.56 -17.50 -4.93
N LEU A 92 -30.41 -16.24 -4.54
CA LEU A 92 -31.36 -15.53 -3.72
C LEU A 92 -32.67 -15.23 -4.46
N ARG A 93 -32.58 -14.80 -5.73
CA ARG A 93 -33.75 -14.63 -6.62
C ARG A 93 -34.44 -15.96 -6.90
N ALA A 94 -33.67 -17.03 -7.16
CA ALA A 94 -34.23 -18.36 -7.37
C ALA A 94 -34.99 -18.85 -6.12
N TYR A 95 -34.42 -18.67 -4.93
CA TYR A 95 -35.08 -19.01 -3.67
C TYR A 95 -36.38 -18.21 -3.47
N ALA A 96 -36.32 -16.88 -3.64
CA ALA A 96 -37.49 -16.01 -3.50
C ALA A 96 -38.62 -16.40 -4.47
N SER A 97 -38.29 -16.71 -5.73
CA SER A 97 -39.27 -17.17 -6.72
C SER A 97 -39.91 -18.51 -6.39
N GLN A 98 -39.17 -19.43 -5.77
CA GLN A 98 -39.65 -20.77 -5.42
C GLN A 98 -40.50 -20.77 -4.14
N THR A 99 -40.20 -19.87 -3.21
CA THR A 99 -40.85 -19.82 -1.90
C THR A 99 -41.97 -18.80 -1.81
N ALA A 100 -42.15 -17.94 -2.82
CA ALA A 100 -43.08 -16.81 -2.81
C ALA A 100 -42.97 -15.97 -1.52
N SER A 101 -41.75 -15.85 -1.00
CA SER A 101 -41.50 -15.14 0.25
C SER A 101 -41.84 -13.66 0.09
N GLY A 102 -42.66 -13.13 1.00
CA GLY A 102 -42.93 -11.68 1.12
C GLY A 102 -41.82 -10.91 1.84
N GLN A 103 -40.72 -11.57 2.20
CA GLN A 103 -39.58 -10.92 2.85
C GLN A 103 -38.69 -10.22 1.83
N ALA A 104 -38.07 -9.11 2.25
CA ALA A 104 -37.12 -8.39 1.41
C ALA A 104 -35.89 -9.27 1.10
N LEU A 105 -35.38 -9.15 -0.12
CA LEU A 105 -34.22 -9.92 -0.61
C LEU A 105 -32.97 -9.81 0.30
N PRO A 106 -32.62 -8.65 0.87
CA PRO A 106 -31.49 -8.55 1.81
C PRO A 106 -31.66 -9.39 3.07
N ASP A 107 -32.88 -9.52 3.60
CA ASP A 107 -33.15 -10.31 4.80
C ASP A 107 -33.09 -11.81 4.49
N ILE A 108 -33.58 -12.22 3.30
CA ILE A 108 -33.40 -13.58 2.79
C ILE A 108 -31.89 -13.91 2.65
N ALA A 109 -31.06 -12.93 2.29
CA ALA A 109 -29.60 -13.14 2.15
C ALA A 109 -28.96 -13.52 3.47
N VAL A 110 -29.38 -12.88 4.55
CA VAL A 110 -28.93 -13.19 5.90
C VAL A 110 -29.44 -14.56 6.34
N MET A 111 -30.71 -14.86 6.09
CA MET A 111 -31.29 -16.16 6.43
C MET A 111 -30.59 -17.33 5.73
N LEU A 112 -30.17 -17.15 4.48
CA LEU A 112 -29.44 -18.15 3.70
C LEU A 112 -27.93 -18.19 4.01
N GLY A 113 -27.44 -17.35 4.93
CA GLY A 113 -26.02 -17.27 5.28
C GLY A 113 -25.13 -16.70 4.16
N LEU A 114 -25.74 -16.04 3.16
CA LEU A 114 -25.03 -15.41 2.03
C LEU A 114 -24.52 -14.00 2.39
N LEU A 115 -25.06 -13.41 3.46
CA LEU A 115 -24.73 -12.10 4.00
C LEU A 115 -24.74 -12.19 5.53
N THR A 116 -23.81 -11.53 6.23
CA THR A 116 -23.86 -11.50 7.70
C THR A 116 -24.86 -10.44 8.19
N PRO A 117 -25.51 -10.64 9.35
CA PRO A 117 -26.40 -9.63 9.94
C PRO A 117 -25.70 -8.28 10.15
N GLU A 118 -24.43 -8.29 10.52
CA GLU A 118 -23.62 -7.09 10.75
C GLU A 118 -23.38 -6.32 9.44
N ALA A 119 -23.11 -7.04 8.34
CA ALA A 119 -22.92 -6.44 7.02
C ALA A 119 -24.22 -5.79 6.52
N LEU A 120 -25.37 -6.44 6.72
CA LEU A 120 -26.68 -5.86 6.38
C LEU A 120 -26.97 -4.60 7.22
N SER A 121 -26.70 -4.64 8.52
CA SER A 121 -26.87 -3.49 9.42
C SER A 121 -25.95 -2.31 9.05
N ALA A 122 -24.70 -2.59 8.67
CA ALA A 122 -23.79 -1.58 8.15
C ALA A 122 -24.28 -0.98 6.83
N ALA A 123 -24.78 -1.80 5.90
CA ALA A 123 -25.32 -1.33 4.63
C ALA A 123 -26.56 -0.44 4.81
N ARG A 124 -27.51 -0.80 5.68
CA ARG A 124 -28.69 0.03 5.99
C ARG A 124 -28.33 1.39 6.61
N ARG A 125 -27.25 1.44 7.40
CA ARG A 125 -26.72 2.71 7.93
C ARG A 125 -26.03 3.55 6.85
N LYS A 126 -25.35 2.90 5.90
CA LYS A 126 -24.64 3.55 4.79
C LYS A 126 -25.62 4.08 3.72
N TYR A 127 -26.73 3.38 3.47
CA TYR A 127 -27.73 3.72 2.47
C TYR A 127 -29.13 3.85 3.10
N PRO A 128 -29.40 4.93 3.86
CA PRO A 128 -30.70 5.13 4.49
C PRO A 128 -31.79 5.36 3.44
N GLY A 129 -32.90 4.62 3.55
CA GLY A 129 -34.06 4.75 2.66
C GLY A 129 -34.08 3.82 1.44
N LEU A 130 -33.06 2.98 1.27
CA LEU A 130 -33.11 1.85 0.34
C LEU A 130 -33.58 0.60 1.10
N GLU A 131 -34.69 0.00 0.64
CA GLU A 131 -35.23 -1.28 1.15
C GLU A 131 -34.88 -2.44 0.20
#